data_AF-O88617-F1
#
_entry.id   AF-O88617-F1
#
_cell.length_a   1.000
_cell.length_b   1.000
_cell.length_c   1.000
_cell.angle_alpha   90.00
_cell.angle_beta   90.00
_cell.angle_gamma   90.00
#
_symmetry.space_group_name_H-M   'P 1'
#
loop_
_entity.id
_entity.type
_entity.pdbx_description
1 polymer ?
#
loop_
_entity_poly.entity_id
_entity_poly.type
_entity_poly.pdbx_seq_one_letter_code
_entity_poly.pdbx_strand_id
1 'polypeptide(L)'
;NLYTTYILMGRWVLGSLACDLWLALDYVASNASVMNLLVISFDRYFSITRPLTYRAKRTPKRAGVMIGLAWLVSFILWAPAILCWQYLVGKRTVPADECQIQFLSEPTITFGTAIAAFYIPVSVMTILYCRIYRE
;
A
#
# COMPACT_ATOMS: atom_id res chain seq x y z
N ASN A 1 14.19 -5.75 13.71
CA ASN A 1 12.84 -5.71 13.11
C ASN A 1 11.84 -5.53 14.23
N LEU A 2 11.08 -4.42 14.23
CA LEU A 2 10.11 -4.08 15.29
C LEU A 2 8.99 -5.11 15.41
N TYR A 3 8.62 -5.74 14.29
CA TYR A 3 7.70 -6.87 14.24
C TYR A 3 8.22 -8.09 15.04
N THR A 4 9.51 -8.40 14.93
CA THR A 4 10.12 -9.52 15.64
C THR A 4 10.16 -9.26 17.14
N THR A 5 10.43 -8.02 17.57
CA THR A 5 10.35 -7.64 18.99
C THR A 5 8.93 -7.68 19.54
N TYR A 6 7.92 -7.32 18.73
CA TYR A 6 6.52 -7.44 19.11
C TYR A 6 6.10 -8.91 19.32
N ILE A 7 6.47 -9.79 18.39
CA ILE A 7 6.20 -11.24 18.50
C ILE A 7 6.91 -11.84 19.71
N LEU A 8 8.18 -11.46 19.93
CA LEU A 8 8.98 -12.00 21.04
C LEU A 8 8.52 -11.51 22.42
N MET A 9 8.00 -10.28 22.51
CA MET A 9 7.49 -9.73 23.77
C MET A 9 6.01 -10.02 24.02
N GLY A 10 5.24 -10.40 22.99
CA GLY A 10 3.80 -10.65 23.08
C GLY A 10 2.96 -9.40 23.39
N ARG A 11 3.57 -8.21 23.42
CA ARG A 11 2.93 -6.92 23.71
C ARG A 11 3.73 -5.78 23.10
N TRP A 12 3.07 -4.67 22.80
CA TRP A 12 3.70 -3.45 22.33
C TRP A 12 4.16 -2.58 23.51
N VAL A 13 5.47 -2.39 23.67
CA VAL A 13 6.07 -1.64 24.80
C VAL A 13 6.68 -0.30 24.41
N LEU A 14 6.72 0.02 23.10
CA LEU A 14 7.42 1.18 22.56
C LEU A 14 6.57 2.46 22.54
N GLY A 15 5.36 2.40 23.10
CA GLY A 15 4.41 3.51 23.18
C GLY A 15 3.56 3.69 21.91
N SER A 16 2.47 4.44 22.05
CA SER A 16 1.47 4.66 21.00
C SER A 16 2.04 5.30 19.73
N LEU A 17 2.88 6.33 19.87
CA LEU A 17 3.47 7.04 18.73
C LEU A 17 4.35 6.13 17.86
N ALA A 18 5.15 5.27 18.50
CA ALA A 18 6.00 4.32 17.78
C ALA A 18 5.15 3.28 17.03
N CYS A 19 4.02 2.84 17.61
CA CYS A 19 3.08 1.95 16.95
C CYS A 19 2.48 2.61 15.71
N ASP A 20 1.97 3.84 15.86
CA ASP A 20 1.29 4.54 14.76
C ASP A 20 2.24 4.83 13.60
N LEU A 21 3.49 5.25 13.89
CA LEU A 21 4.52 5.46 12.88
C LEU A 21 4.95 4.16 12.19
N TRP A 22 5.07 3.07 12.96
CA TRP A 22 5.44 1.77 12.41
C TRP A 22 4.35 1.22 11.50
N LEU A 23 3.08 1.25 11.93
CA LEU A 23 1.94 0.85 11.11
C LEU A 23 1.79 1.73 9.87
N ALA A 24 1.96 3.06 10.00
CA ALA A 24 1.92 3.96 8.86
C ALA A 24 3.00 3.62 7.83
N LEU A 25 4.25 3.39 8.26
CA LEU A 25 5.33 3.04 7.37
C LEU A 25 5.10 1.68 6.69
N ASP A 26 4.63 0.67 7.45
CA ASP A 26 4.40 -0.68 6.94
C ASP A 26 3.30 -0.70 5.87
N TYR A 27 2.17 -0.03 6.13
CA TYR A 27 1.05 0.05 5.18
C TYR A 27 1.39 0.91 3.95
N VAL A 28 2.07 2.05 4.14
CA VAL A 28 2.52 2.89 3.02
C VAL A 28 3.48 2.12 2.11
N ALA A 29 4.49 1.45 2.68
CA ALA A 29 5.47 0.70 1.91
C ALA A 29 4.84 -0.50 1.19
N SER A 30 3.94 -1.23 1.87
CA SER A 30 3.21 -2.35 1.28
C SER A 30 2.32 -1.91 0.11
N ASN A 31 1.56 -0.83 0.28
CA ASN A 31 0.72 -0.27 -0.79
C ASN A 31 1.56 0.26 -1.96
N ALA A 32 2.68 0.93 -1.67
CA ALA A 32 3.60 1.40 -2.69
C ALA A 32 4.19 0.23 -3.49
N SER A 33 4.50 -0.90 -2.84
CA SER A 33 4.95 -2.12 -3.52
C SER A 33 3.90 -2.63 -4.51
N VAL A 34 2.63 -2.76 -4.09
CA VAL A 34 1.52 -3.19 -4.97
C VAL A 34 1.34 -2.24 -6.16
N MET A 35 1.38 -0.94 -5.94
CA MET A 35 1.29 0.06 -7.01
C MET A 35 2.47 -0.02 -7.98
N ASN A 36 3.68 -0.27 -7.49
CA ASN A 36 4.85 -0.49 -8.34
C ASN A 36 4.72 -1.77 -9.17
N LEU A 37 4.18 -2.87 -8.61
CA LEU A 37 3.89 -4.09 -9.36
C LEU A 37 2.85 -3.87 -10.47
N LEU A 38 1.83 -3.04 -10.22
CA LEU A 38 0.88 -2.61 -11.25
C LEU A 38 1.57 -1.83 -12.36
N VAL A 39 2.42 -0.85 -12.00
CA VAL A 39 3.19 -0.07 -12.98
C VAL A 39 4.06 -0.98 -13.85
N ILE A 40 4.74 -1.96 -13.25
CA ILE A 40 5.56 -2.94 -13.99
C ILE A 40 4.68 -3.79 -14.92
N SER A 41 3.53 -4.25 -14.43
CA SER A 41 2.57 -5.03 -15.24
C SER A 41 2.07 -4.26 -16.45
N PHE A 42 1.73 -2.98 -16.29
CA PHE A 42 1.33 -2.10 -17.39
C PHE A 42 2.49 -1.79 -18.35
N ASP A 43 3.70 -1.54 -17.84
CA ASP A 43 4.89 -1.31 -18.67
C ASP A 43 5.18 -2.52 -19.59
N ARG A 44 5.05 -3.74 -19.06
CA ARG A 44 5.15 -4.97 -19.86
C ARG A 44 4.02 -5.10 -20.87
N TYR A 45 2.76 -4.88 -20.45
CA TYR A 45 1.60 -4.95 -21.33
C TYR A 45 1.73 -3.99 -22.53
N PHE A 46 2.09 -2.72 -22.30
CA PHE A 46 2.26 -1.75 -23.38
C PHE A 46 3.49 -1.99 -24.25
N SER A 47 4.55 -2.56 -23.69
CA SER A 47 5.74 -2.94 -24.46
C SER A 47 5.45 -4.05 -25.48
N ILE A 48 4.57 -4.99 -25.12
CA ILE A 48 4.18 -6.11 -25.99
C ILE A 48 3.13 -5.68 -27.02
N THR A 49 2.06 -5.01 -26.57
CA THR A 49 0.95 -4.61 -27.46
C THR A 49 1.28 -3.45 -28.39
N ARG A 50 2.21 -2.56 -28.01
CA ARG A 50 2.55 -1.34 -28.77
C ARG A 50 4.07 -1.10 -28.87
N PRO A 51 4.83 -2.03 -29.47
CA PRO A 51 6.30 -2.03 -29.40
C PRO A 51 6.95 -0.79 -30.02
N LEU A 52 6.41 -0.24 -31.12
CA LEU A 52 7.03 0.90 -31.81
C LEU A 52 6.73 2.25 -31.15
N THR A 53 5.51 2.44 -30.64
CA THR A 53 5.08 3.73 -30.07
C THR A 53 5.37 3.86 -28.58
N TYR A 54 5.32 2.75 -27.83
CA TYR A 54 5.58 2.76 -26.39
C TYR A 54 7.08 2.75 -26.07
N ARG A 55 7.90 1.99 -26.81
CA ARG A 55 9.35 1.91 -26.59
C ARG A 55 10.05 3.28 -26.76
N ALA A 56 9.59 4.09 -27.71
CA ALA A 56 10.09 5.46 -27.89
C ALA A 56 9.71 6.42 -26.75
N LYS A 57 8.65 6.10 -25.97
CA LYS A 57 8.14 6.93 -24.88
C LYS A 57 8.67 6.52 -23.50
N ARG A 58 9.34 5.37 -23.39
CA ARG A 58 9.91 4.84 -22.15
C ARG A 58 11.20 5.58 -21.81
N THR A 59 11.11 6.54 -20.90
CA THR A 59 12.27 7.31 -20.42
C THR A 59 12.48 7.10 -18.93
N PRO A 60 13.74 7.09 -18.44
CA PRO A 60 14.03 6.91 -17.01
C PRO A 60 13.40 8.01 -16.15
N LYS A 61 13.28 9.23 -16.69
CA LYS A 61 12.56 10.33 -16.02
C LYS A 61 11.08 9.99 -15.77
N ARG A 62 10.39 9.43 -16.77
CA ARG A 62 8.98 9.03 -16.61
C ARG A 62 8.82 7.88 -15.62
N ALA A 63 9.72 6.90 -15.65
CA ALA A 63 9.72 5.81 -14.68
C ALA A 63 9.90 6.33 -13.24
N GLY A 64 10.85 7.25 -13.01
CA GLY A 64 11.05 7.89 -11.71
C GLY A 64 9.81 8.66 -11.24
N VAL A 65 9.13 9.38 -12.15
CA VAL A 65 7.87 10.07 -11.85
C VAL A 65 6.76 9.07 -11.46
N MET A 66 6.61 7.96 -12.18
CA MET A 66 5.59 6.94 -11.86
C MET A 66 5.84 6.29 -10.49
N ILE A 67 7.09 5.96 -10.17
CA ILE A 67 7.46 5.43 -8.85
C ILE A 67 7.18 6.47 -7.77
N GLY A 68 7.62 7.72 -7.97
CA GLY A 68 7.38 8.81 -7.03
C GLY A 68 5.89 9.04 -6.77
N LEU A 69 5.06 9.00 -7.83
CA LEU A 69 3.60 9.09 -7.71
C LEU A 69 3.01 7.91 -6.93
N ALA A 70 3.48 6.68 -7.18
CA ALA A 70 3.03 5.51 -6.43
C ALA A 70 3.30 5.64 -4.92
N TRP A 71 4.49 6.12 -4.55
CA TRP A 71 4.84 6.41 -3.16
C TRP A 71 4.01 7.55 -2.57
N LEU A 72 3.86 8.65 -3.31
CA LEU A 72 3.09 9.82 -2.85
C LEU A 72 1.62 9.48 -2.59
N VAL A 73 0.99 8.76 -3.53
CA VAL A 73 -0.41 8.31 -3.38
C VAL A 73 -0.54 7.37 -2.19
N SER A 74 0.39 6.42 -2.03
CA SER A 74 0.39 5.50 -0.89
C SER A 74 0.53 6.24 0.44
N PHE A 75 1.42 7.24 0.50
CA PHE A 75 1.63 8.06 1.68
C PHE A 75 0.39 8.86 2.05
N ILE A 76 -0.22 9.55 1.08
CA ILE A 76 -1.42 10.38 1.31
C ILE A 76 -2.62 9.55 1.74
N LEU A 77 -2.78 8.33 1.22
CA LEU A 77 -3.89 7.45 1.59
C LEU A 77 -3.74 6.90 3.01
N TRP A 78 -2.56 6.40 3.38
CA TRP A 78 -2.40 5.64 4.62
C TRP A 78 -1.85 6.47 5.79
N ALA A 79 -0.86 7.34 5.57
CA ALA A 79 -0.20 8.03 6.68
C ALA A 79 -1.15 9.01 7.43
N PRO A 80 -1.88 9.92 6.75
CA PRO A 80 -2.88 10.75 7.42
C PRO A 80 -4.01 9.94 8.03
N ALA A 81 -4.48 8.89 7.34
CA ALA A 81 -5.56 8.04 7.86
C ALA A 81 -5.15 7.32 9.14
N ILE A 82 -3.90 6.86 9.27
CA ILE A 82 -3.43 6.18 10.48
C ILE A 82 -3.12 7.18 11.60
N LEU A 83 -2.44 8.29 11.29
CA LEU A 83 -1.98 9.26 12.29
C LEU A 83 -3.09 10.19 12.79
N CYS A 84 -3.97 10.65 11.91
CA CYS A 84 -4.98 11.66 12.24
C CYS A 84 -6.29 11.08 12.79
N TRP A 85 -6.55 9.78 12.60
CA TRP A 85 -7.82 9.16 12.98
C TRP A 85 -8.11 9.24 14.49
N GLN A 86 -7.08 9.07 15.32
CA GLN A 86 -7.22 9.20 16.78
C GLN A 86 -7.63 10.62 17.21
N TYR A 87 -7.25 11.65 16.44
CA TYR A 87 -7.63 13.03 16.71
C TYR A 87 -9.05 13.36 16.19
N LEU A 88 -9.47 12.72 15.09
CA LEU A 88 -10.82 12.87 14.55
C LEU A 88 -11.88 12.25 15.47
N VAL A 89 -11.60 11.07 16.01
CA VAL A 89 -12.50 10.39 16.97
C VAL A 89 -12.37 10.98 18.38
N GLY A 90 -11.30 11.73 18.66
CA GLY A 90 -11.02 12.37 19.95
C GLY A 90 -10.64 11.40 21.07
N LYS A 91 -10.58 10.09 20.77
CA LYS A 91 -10.16 9.02 21.68
C LYS A 91 -9.41 7.94 20.93
N ARG A 92 -8.39 7.38 21.56
CA ARG A 92 -7.71 6.16 21.11
C ARG A 92 -8.45 4.95 21.65
N THR A 93 -8.97 4.10 20.77
CA THR A 93 -9.69 2.87 21.18
C THR A 93 -8.77 1.65 21.29
N VAL A 94 -7.53 1.75 20.80
CA VAL A 94 -6.54 0.66 20.83
C VAL A 94 -5.90 0.57 22.22
N PRO A 95 -5.88 -0.62 22.86
CA PRO A 95 -5.19 -0.85 24.13
C PRO A 95 -3.70 -0.51 24.09
N ALA A 96 -3.09 -0.19 25.23
CA ALA A 96 -1.69 0.26 25.30
C ALA A 96 -0.68 -0.86 25.04
N ASP A 97 -1.09 -2.11 25.26
CA ASP A 97 -0.33 -3.35 25.06
C ASP A 97 -0.47 -3.93 23.66
N GLU A 98 -1.38 -3.39 22.85
CA GLU A 98 -1.62 -3.83 21.48
C GLU A 98 -1.20 -2.76 20.46
N CYS A 99 -0.79 -3.21 19.27
CA CYS A 99 -0.47 -2.33 18.16
C CYS A 99 -1.30 -2.70 16.93
N GLN A 100 -2.41 -1.97 16.74
CA GLN A 100 -3.40 -2.21 15.69
C GLN A 100 -3.91 -0.88 15.12
N ILE A 101 -4.44 -0.91 13.90
CA ILE A 101 -5.03 0.27 13.25
C ILE A 101 -6.46 0.48 13.74
N GLN A 102 -6.73 1.63 14.34
CA GLN A 102 -8.03 1.95 14.94
C GLN A 102 -9.23 1.92 13.98
N PHE A 103 -9.07 2.40 12.73
CA PHE A 103 -10.19 2.38 11.76
C PHE A 103 -10.45 1.00 11.15
N LEU A 104 -9.49 0.07 11.25
CA LEU A 104 -9.63 -1.31 10.78
C LEU A 104 -10.26 -2.22 11.85
N SER A 105 -10.61 -1.69 13.02
CA SER A 105 -11.41 -2.44 14.01
C SER A 105 -12.83 -2.71 13.52
N GLU A 106 -13.34 -1.88 12.61
CA GLU A 106 -14.66 -2.03 12.02
C GLU A 106 -14.59 -2.98 10.79
N PRO A 107 -15.23 -4.16 10.82
CA PRO A 107 -15.09 -5.17 9.76
C PRO A 107 -15.55 -4.67 8.39
N THR A 108 -16.53 -3.76 8.34
CA THR A 108 -17.01 -3.17 7.08
C THR A 108 -15.96 -2.29 6.41
N ILE A 109 -15.23 -1.48 7.18
CA ILE A 109 -14.13 -0.64 6.69
C ILE A 109 -12.94 -1.50 6.27
N THR A 110 -12.61 -2.52 7.08
CA THR A 110 -11.52 -3.47 6.76
C THR A 110 -11.77 -4.22 5.47
N PHE A 111 -12.99 -4.68 5.25
CA PHE A 111 -13.34 -5.36 4.00
C PHE A 111 -13.30 -4.41 2.80
N GLY A 112 -13.83 -3.19 2.94
CA GLY A 112 -13.80 -2.19 1.87
C GLY A 112 -12.37 -1.78 1.48
N THR A 113 -11.51 -1.55 2.48
CA THR A 113 -10.10 -1.23 2.25
C THR A 113 -9.32 -2.40 1.65
N ALA A 114 -9.57 -3.64 2.09
CA ALA A 114 -8.96 -4.83 1.49
C ALA A 114 -9.35 -4.98 0.01
N ILE A 115 -10.61 -4.74 -0.35
CA ILE A 115 -11.05 -4.76 -1.76
C ILE A 115 -10.29 -3.74 -2.58
N ALA A 116 -10.26 -2.48 -2.12
CA ALA A 116 -9.65 -1.39 -2.86
C ALA A 116 -8.12 -1.53 -2.99
N ALA A 117 -7.44 -1.90 -1.90
CA ALA A 117 -5.98 -1.93 -1.83
C ALA A 117 -5.36 -3.25 -2.33
N PHE A 118 -6.12 -4.36 -2.34
CA PHE A 118 -5.58 -5.67 -2.71
C PHE A 118 -6.35 -6.33 -3.86
N TYR A 119 -7.65 -6.56 -3.71
CA TYR A 119 -8.40 -7.35 -4.70
C TYR A 119 -8.48 -6.65 -6.07
N ILE A 120 -8.69 -5.34 -6.10
CA ILE A 120 -8.71 -4.58 -7.36
C ILE A 120 -7.34 -4.65 -8.06
N PRO A 121 -6.21 -4.30 -7.42
CA PRO A 121 -4.88 -4.48 -8.00
C PRO A 121 -4.60 -5.89 -8.52
N VAL A 122 -4.89 -6.93 -7.73
CA VAL A 122 -4.66 -8.32 -8.12
C VAL A 122 -5.50 -8.71 -9.33
N SER A 123 -6.77 -8.30 -9.37
CA SER A 123 -7.65 -8.55 -10.52
C SER A 123 -7.11 -7.89 -11.79
N VAL A 124 -6.68 -6.63 -11.70
CA VAL A 124 -6.09 -5.90 -12.83
C VAL A 124 -4.80 -6.57 -13.30
N MET A 125 -3.89 -6.93 -12.39
CA MET A 125 -2.65 -7.64 -12.75
C MET A 125 -2.93 -8.97 -13.44
N THR A 126 -3.91 -9.73 -12.94
CA THR A 126 -4.31 -11.03 -13.51
C THR A 126 -4.87 -10.86 -14.91
N ILE A 127 -5.76 -9.89 -15.13
CA ILE A 127 -6.34 -9.60 -16.45
C ILE A 127 -5.24 -9.18 -17.45
N LEU A 128 -4.34 -8.29 -17.03
CA LEU A 128 -3.21 -7.87 -17.87
C LEU A 128 -2.31 -9.05 -18.22
N TYR A 129 -2.01 -9.91 -17.26
CA TYR A 129 -1.18 -11.09 -17.48
C TYR A 129 -1.84 -12.08 -18.44
N CYS A 130 -3.13 -12.37 -18.27
CA CYS A 130 -3.91 -13.21 -19.19
C CYS A 130 -3.95 -12.62 -20.61
N ARG A 131 -4.04 -11.30 -20.74
CA ARG A 131 -3.99 -10.60 -22.03
C ARG A 131 -2.61 -10.74 -22.67
N ILE A 132 -1.54 -10.56 -21.91
CA ILE A 132 -0.16 -10.75 -22.38
C ILE A 132 0.06 -12.18 -22.88
N TYR A 133 -0.44 -13.19 -22.16
CA TYR A 133 -0.27 -14.59 -22.56
C TYR A 133 -1.03 -14.97 -23.85
N ARG A 134 -2.10 -14.23 -24.16
CA ARG A 134 -2.95 -14.47 -25.33
C ARG A 134 -2.44 -13.81 -26.62
N GLU A 135 -1.58 -12.81 -26.50
CA GLU A 135 -0.92 -12.11 -27.61
C GLU A 135 0.44 -12.78 -27.92
#